data_AF-A0A1V6AM42-F1
#
_entry.id   AF-A0A1V6AM42-F1
#
_cell.length_a   1.000
_cell.length_b   1.000
_cell.length_c   1.000
_cell.angle_alpha   90.00
_cell.angle_beta   90.00
_cell.angle_gamma   90.00
#
_symmetry.space_group_name_H-M   'P 1'
#
loop_
_entity.id
_entity.type
_entity.pdbx_description
1 polymer ?
#
loop_
_entity_poly.entity_id
_entity_poly.type
_entity_poly.pdbx_seq_one_letter_code
_entity_poly.pdbx_strand_id
1 'polypeptide(L)'
;MEEKDILTVLREALPGAVLEEGESFGDPVVRIRPEALLPAAGLLKAEPPGYAMLLDATCVDYPDRPGRFEMVYHFFSLALNRRIRVKADLPAGRPEIASLAAMWKNAAWLEREIFDMFGVRFAGHPDLRRLFLDEGFEGHPLRKDFPLRGRQPLPSNSKQETP
;
A
#
# COMPACT_ATOMS: atom_id res chain seq x y z
N MET A 1 17.55 26.56 11.24
CA MET A 1 17.31 25.23 11.84
C MET A 1 17.52 24.25 10.70
N GLU A 2 18.62 23.50 10.70
CA GLU A 2 18.90 22.52 9.63
C GLU A 2 17.74 21.53 9.57
N GLU A 3 17.12 21.45 8.42
CA GLU A 3 16.05 20.50 8.16
C GLU A 3 16.70 19.11 8.13
N LYS A 4 16.47 18.33 9.19
CA LYS A 4 17.00 16.97 9.26
C LYS A 4 16.43 16.14 8.10
N ASP A 5 17.31 15.43 7.42
CA ASP A 5 16.93 14.46 6.40
C ASP A 5 15.94 13.44 6.98
N ILE A 6 14.82 13.25 6.27
CA ILE A 6 13.72 12.42 6.73
C ILE A 6 14.11 10.94 6.86
N LEU A 7 15.03 10.45 6.02
CA LEU A 7 15.53 9.09 6.12
C LEU A 7 16.28 8.89 7.44
N THR A 8 17.12 9.86 7.79
CA THR A 8 17.81 9.89 9.08
C THR A 8 16.83 9.88 10.26
N VAL A 9 15.77 10.69 10.20
CA VAL A 9 14.73 10.71 11.25
C VAL A 9 14.05 9.35 11.40
N LEU A 10 13.65 8.71 10.30
CA LEU A 10 13.01 7.39 10.32
C LEU A 10 13.93 6.31 10.88
N ARG A 11 15.22 6.32 10.50
CA ARG A 11 16.22 5.37 10.98
C ARG A 11 16.48 5.52 12.48
N GLU A 12 16.61 6.75 12.98
CA GLU A 12 16.84 7.02 14.40
C GLU A 12 15.63 6.65 15.26
N ALA A 13 14.43 6.98 14.79
CA ALA A 13 13.19 6.74 15.53
C ALA A 13 12.72 5.27 15.49
N LEU A 14 13.09 4.52 14.45
CA LEU A 14 12.65 3.13 14.24
C LEU A 14 13.85 2.18 14.06
N PRO A 15 14.64 1.97 15.13
CA PRO A 15 15.84 1.14 15.07
C PRO A 15 15.51 -0.29 14.64
N GLY A 16 16.20 -0.77 13.60
CA GLY A 16 16.01 -2.11 13.04
C GLY A 16 14.76 -2.29 12.17
N ALA A 17 13.90 -1.28 12.04
CA ALA A 17 12.74 -1.35 11.16
C ALA A 17 13.07 -0.98 9.71
N VAL A 18 14.02 -0.05 9.51
CA VAL A 18 14.50 0.33 8.18
C VAL A 18 15.41 -0.77 7.64
N LEU A 19 15.06 -1.31 6.48
CA LEU A 19 15.76 -2.41 5.81
C LEU A 19 16.67 -1.91 4.68
N GLU A 20 16.22 -0.90 3.96
CA GLU A 20 16.91 -0.33 2.80
C GLU A 20 16.56 1.15 2.68
N GLU A 21 17.55 1.97 2.37
CA GLU A 21 17.40 3.39 2.04
C GLU A 21 17.92 3.59 0.62
N GLY A 22 17.27 4.48 -0.12
CA GLY A 22 17.68 4.80 -1.48
C GLY A 22 17.05 6.09 -1.98
N GLU A 23 17.31 6.37 -3.24
CA GLU A 23 16.78 7.53 -3.94
C GLU A 23 16.29 7.10 -5.32
N SER A 24 15.22 7.73 -5.79
CA SER A 24 14.70 7.53 -7.14
C SER A 24 14.34 8.89 -7.72
N PHE A 25 15.13 9.35 -8.69
CA PHE A 25 14.92 10.64 -9.38
C PHE A 25 14.82 11.84 -8.40
N GLY A 26 15.65 11.87 -7.35
CA GLY A 26 15.64 12.93 -6.34
C GLY A 26 14.62 12.74 -5.21
N ASP A 27 13.76 11.74 -5.28
CA ASP A 27 12.82 11.41 -4.19
C ASP A 27 13.39 10.29 -3.29
N PRO A 28 13.41 10.48 -1.96
CA PRO A 28 13.85 9.44 -1.03
C PRO A 28 12.92 8.23 -1.06
N VAL A 29 13.51 7.04 -1.00
CA VAL A 29 12.83 5.76 -0.92
C VAL A 29 13.33 5.01 0.31
N VAL A 30 12.40 4.52 1.13
CA VAL A 30 12.74 3.71 2.31
C VAL A 30 11.95 2.42 2.28
N ARG A 31 12.63 1.29 2.48
CA ARG A 31 12.00 0.00 2.73
C ARG A 31 12.01 -0.27 4.22
N ILE A 32 10.84 -0.57 4.77
CA ILE A 32 10.64 -0.84 6.19
C ILE A 32 10.02 -2.22 6.40
N ARG A 33 10.17 -2.73 7.62
CA ARG A 33 9.37 -3.86 8.08
C ARG A 33 7.87 -3.50 8.10
N PRO A 34 6.96 -4.41 7.71
CA PRO A 34 5.52 -4.14 7.70
C PRO A 34 4.96 -3.64 9.04
N GLU A 35 5.48 -4.16 10.15
CA GLU A 35 5.05 -3.80 11.51
C GLU A 35 5.36 -2.35 11.86
N ALA A 36 6.34 -1.75 11.16
CA ALA A 36 6.75 -0.37 11.37
C ALA A 36 5.97 0.64 10.51
N LEU A 37 5.01 0.20 9.68
CA LEU A 37 4.26 1.11 8.81
C LEU A 37 3.52 2.20 9.59
N LEU A 38 2.73 1.83 10.61
CA LEU A 38 1.99 2.79 11.42
C LEU A 38 2.89 3.81 12.14
N PRO A 39 3.95 3.41 12.87
CA PRO A 39 4.81 4.38 13.53
C PRO A 39 5.58 5.24 12.53
N ALA A 40 6.05 4.68 11.40
CA ALA A 40 6.68 5.46 10.33
C ALA A 40 5.71 6.50 9.74
N ALA A 41 4.49 6.10 9.44
CA ALA A 41 3.46 6.99 8.94
C ALA A 41 3.09 8.09 9.95
N GLY A 42 3.06 7.77 11.24
CA GLY A 42 2.88 8.75 12.32
C GLY A 42 3.99 9.81 12.34
N LEU A 43 5.25 9.40 12.20
CA LEU A 43 6.40 10.31 12.11
C LEU A 43 6.33 11.19 10.85
N LEU A 44 5.93 10.62 9.71
CA LEU A 44 5.74 11.39 8.48
C LEU A 44 4.61 12.41 8.62
N LYS A 45 3.51 12.06 9.28
CA LYS A 45 2.35 12.92 9.47
C LYS A 45 2.58 14.05 10.46
N ALA A 46 3.42 13.82 11.48
CA ALA A 46 3.77 14.83 12.48
C ALA A 46 4.43 16.07 11.84
N GLU A 47 4.21 17.25 12.44
CA GLU A 47 4.77 18.51 11.96
C GLU A 47 5.90 19.01 12.88
N PRO A 48 7.10 19.30 12.35
CA PRO A 48 7.64 18.90 11.03
C PRO A 48 7.95 17.39 10.98
N PRO A 49 7.92 16.71 9.80
CA PRO A 49 7.95 17.25 8.42
C PRO A 49 6.60 17.46 7.71
N GLY A 50 5.48 17.01 8.27
CA GLY A 50 4.14 17.36 7.80
C GLY A 50 3.77 16.78 6.42
N TYR A 51 3.95 15.48 6.20
CA TYR A 51 3.47 14.79 5.00
C TYR A 51 1.94 14.66 5.02
N ALA A 52 1.28 15.78 4.74
CA ALA A 52 -0.16 15.92 4.83
C ALA A 52 -0.92 15.03 3.81
N MET A 53 -0.31 14.73 2.67
CA MET A 53 -0.95 14.00 1.56
C MET A 53 -0.38 12.58 1.40
N LEU A 54 -1.25 11.58 1.43
CA LEU A 54 -0.98 10.26 0.84
C LEU A 54 -1.39 10.37 -0.64
N LEU A 55 -0.42 10.48 -1.53
CA LEU A 55 -0.66 10.64 -2.97
C LEU A 55 -1.20 9.36 -3.59
N ASP A 56 -0.61 8.23 -3.23
CA ASP A 56 -0.95 6.92 -3.78
C ASP A 56 -0.52 5.81 -2.83
N ALA A 57 -1.22 4.68 -2.90
CA ALA A 57 -0.85 3.44 -2.25
C ALA A 57 -1.16 2.29 -3.21
N THR A 58 -0.16 1.48 -3.49
CA THR A 58 -0.27 0.38 -4.45
C THR A 58 0.51 -0.84 -3.99
N CYS A 59 0.36 -1.95 -4.70
CA CYS A 59 1.05 -3.20 -4.45
C CYS A 59 1.68 -3.71 -5.74
N VAL A 60 2.87 -4.32 -5.63
CA VAL A 60 3.55 -5.00 -6.73
C VAL A 60 3.74 -6.46 -6.38
N ASP A 61 3.35 -7.35 -7.29
CA ASP A 61 3.52 -8.80 -7.13
C ASP A 61 4.83 -9.27 -7.80
N TYR A 62 5.75 -9.75 -6.96
CA TYR A 62 7.03 -10.37 -7.32
C TYR A 62 7.06 -11.84 -6.89
N PRO A 63 6.57 -12.78 -7.72
CA PRO A 63 6.43 -14.20 -7.37
C PRO A 63 7.71 -14.87 -6.89
N ASP A 64 8.86 -14.45 -7.42
CA ASP A 64 10.17 -15.04 -7.14
C ASP A 64 10.81 -14.52 -5.83
N ARG A 65 10.17 -13.57 -5.14
CA ARG A 65 10.69 -12.99 -3.89
C ARG A 65 10.07 -13.66 -2.65
N PRO A 66 10.84 -13.84 -1.55
CA PRO A 66 10.29 -14.32 -0.28
C PRO A 66 9.14 -13.43 0.25
N GLY A 67 9.31 -12.11 0.11
CA GLY A 67 8.25 -11.12 0.28
C GLY A 67 7.59 -10.83 -1.05
N ARG A 68 6.64 -11.69 -1.46
CA ARG A 68 6.01 -11.66 -2.79
C ARG A 68 5.32 -10.32 -3.07
N PHE A 69 4.65 -9.73 -2.10
CA PHE A 69 3.87 -8.51 -2.29
C PHE A 69 4.62 -7.30 -1.73
N GLU A 70 5.08 -6.41 -2.61
CA GLU A 70 5.70 -5.14 -2.22
C GLU A 70 4.64 -4.05 -2.15
N MET A 71 4.28 -3.63 -0.94
CA MET A 71 3.45 -2.44 -0.72
C MET A 71 4.27 -1.19 -0.97
N VAL A 72 3.70 -0.21 -1.67
CA VAL A 72 4.35 1.05 -2.01
C VAL A 72 3.41 2.20 -1.68
N TYR A 73 3.87 3.10 -0.81
CA TYR A 73 3.14 4.29 -0.39
C TYR A 73 3.89 5.53 -0.82
N HIS A 74 3.17 6.48 -1.42
CA HIS A 74 3.70 7.77 -1.85
C HIS A 74 3.15 8.88 -0.98
N PHE A 75 4.01 9.57 -0.24
CA PHE A 75 3.62 10.69 0.61
C PHE A 75 4.18 11.99 0.06
N PHE A 76 3.48 13.10 0.35
CA PHE A 76 3.91 14.44 -0.01
C PHE A 76 3.67 15.44 1.11
N SER A 77 4.70 16.23 1.40
CA SER A 77 4.66 17.39 2.30
C SER A 77 4.46 18.65 1.48
N LEU A 78 3.34 19.33 1.71
CA LEU A 78 3.01 20.62 1.09
C LEU A 78 3.94 21.74 1.60
N ALA A 79 4.27 21.70 2.90
CA ALA A 79 5.11 22.72 3.53
C ALA A 79 6.55 22.68 3.02
N LEU A 80 7.07 21.48 2.77
CA LEU A 80 8.46 21.27 2.33
C LEU A 80 8.58 21.10 0.82
N ASN A 81 7.46 20.93 0.10
CA ASN A 81 7.40 20.55 -1.30
C ASN A 81 8.27 19.32 -1.62
N ARG A 82 8.18 18.29 -0.77
CA ARG A 82 8.99 17.06 -0.85
C ARG A 82 8.12 15.82 -0.87
N ARG A 83 8.59 14.80 -1.58
CA ARG A 83 7.99 13.45 -1.61
C ARG A 83 8.83 12.48 -0.80
N ILE A 84 8.21 11.39 -0.40
CA ILE A 84 8.91 10.19 0.07
C ILE A 84 8.12 8.97 -0.35
N ARG A 85 8.84 7.90 -0.70
CA ARG A 85 8.26 6.60 -0.99
C ARG A 85 8.59 5.61 0.13
N VAL A 86 7.57 5.03 0.74
CA VAL A 86 7.74 4.00 1.77
C VAL A 86 7.33 2.66 1.17
N LYS A 87 8.18 1.65 1.33
CA LYS A 87 7.97 0.29 0.84
C LYS A 87 7.93 -0.71 1.99
N ALA A 88 7.09 -1.74 1.89
CA ALA A 88 7.06 -2.84 2.84
C ALA A 88 6.73 -4.15 2.12
N ASP A 89 7.50 -5.21 2.40
CA ASP A 89 7.30 -6.51 1.76
C ASP A 89 6.44 -7.43 2.62
N LEU A 90 5.45 -8.06 2.00
CA LEU A 90 4.50 -8.98 2.64
C LEU A 90 4.65 -10.41 2.09
N PRO A 91 4.48 -11.42 2.95
CA PRO A 91 4.56 -12.82 2.53
C PRO A 91 3.35 -13.22 1.68
N ALA A 92 3.55 -14.22 0.81
CA ALA A 92 2.51 -14.71 -0.09
C ALA A 92 1.32 -15.38 0.63
N GLY A 93 1.57 -16.07 1.75
CA GLY A 93 0.58 -16.93 2.41
C GLY A 93 -0.54 -16.15 3.12
N ARG A 94 -0.20 -15.05 3.79
CA ARG A 94 -1.16 -14.16 4.46
C ARG A 94 -0.65 -12.72 4.39
N PRO A 95 -0.81 -12.04 3.23
CA PRO A 95 -0.40 -10.66 3.11
C PRO A 95 -1.34 -9.77 3.93
N GLU A 96 -0.83 -9.24 5.02
CA GLU A 96 -1.56 -8.38 5.95
C GLU A 96 -0.65 -7.26 6.45
N ILE A 97 -1.18 -6.04 6.49
CA ILE A 97 -0.48 -4.86 6.98
C ILE A 97 -1.45 -3.92 7.69
N ALA A 98 -0.96 -2.97 8.48
CA ALA A 98 -1.83 -2.00 9.14
C ALA A 98 -2.43 -0.98 8.15
N SER A 99 -3.67 -0.59 8.38
CA SER A 99 -4.37 0.46 7.63
C SER A 99 -3.88 1.85 8.02
N LEU A 100 -3.75 2.74 7.03
CA LEU A 100 -3.49 4.16 7.19
C LEU A 100 -4.76 5.01 7.15
N ALA A 101 -5.95 4.39 7.00
CA ALA A 101 -7.24 5.09 6.89
C ALA A 101 -7.56 6.01 8.07
N ALA A 102 -7.06 5.69 9.27
CA ALA A 102 -7.22 6.54 10.45
C ALA A 102 -6.43 7.86 10.35
N MET A 103 -5.33 7.89 9.59
CA MET A 103 -4.46 9.07 9.43
C MET A 103 -4.74 9.84 8.13
N TRP A 104 -5.04 9.13 7.04
CA TRP A 104 -5.43 9.71 5.75
C TRP A 104 -6.72 9.06 5.26
N LYS A 105 -7.81 9.85 5.17
CA LYS A 105 -9.13 9.34 4.78
C LYS A 105 -9.16 8.71 3.38
N ASN A 106 -8.33 9.18 2.45
CA ASN A 106 -8.25 8.61 1.11
C ASN A 106 -7.61 7.21 1.08
N ALA A 107 -6.84 6.82 2.10
CA ALA A 107 -6.27 5.48 2.19
C ALA A 107 -7.35 4.40 2.21
N ALA A 108 -8.54 4.68 2.77
CA ALA A 108 -9.65 3.73 2.79
C ALA A 108 -10.11 3.28 1.39
N TRP A 109 -9.93 4.10 0.35
CA TRP A 109 -10.26 3.71 -1.02
C TRP A 109 -9.11 2.96 -1.68
N LEU A 110 -7.88 3.46 -1.52
CA LEU A 110 -6.67 2.85 -2.07
C LEU A 110 -6.44 1.43 -1.51
N GLU A 111 -6.64 1.26 -0.20
CA GLU A 111 -6.50 -0.02 0.48
C GLU A 111 -7.56 -1.05 0.02
N ARG A 112 -8.78 -0.59 -0.31
CA ARG A 112 -9.81 -1.46 -0.91
C ARG A 112 -9.48 -1.87 -2.33
N GLU A 113 -8.92 -0.98 -3.14
CA GLU A 113 -8.41 -1.32 -4.47
C GLU A 113 -7.34 -2.42 -4.37
N ILE A 114 -6.36 -2.24 -3.48
CA ILE A 114 -5.28 -3.21 -3.28
C ILE A 114 -5.83 -4.55 -2.76
N PHE A 115 -6.79 -4.51 -1.84
CA PHE A 115 -7.48 -5.72 -1.37
C PHE A 115 -8.19 -6.45 -2.51
N ASP A 116 -8.92 -5.72 -3.36
CA ASP A 116 -9.67 -6.34 -4.45
C ASP A 116 -8.75 -6.94 -5.52
N MET A 117 -7.69 -6.20 -5.88
CA MET A 117 -6.79 -6.55 -6.98
C MET A 117 -5.66 -7.51 -6.61
N PHE A 118 -5.16 -7.44 -5.37
CA PHE A 118 -4.01 -8.23 -4.88
C PHE A 118 -4.33 -9.06 -3.64
N GLY A 119 -5.47 -8.89 -2.99
CA GLY A 119 -5.84 -9.68 -1.81
C GLY A 119 -5.06 -9.39 -0.55
N VAL A 120 -4.40 -8.22 -0.48
CA VAL A 120 -3.72 -7.77 0.75
C VAL A 120 -4.77 -7.30 1.76
N ARG A 121 -4.66 -7.75 3.01
CA ARG A 121 -5.57 -7.37 4.09
C ARG A 121 -5.02 -6.18 4.87
N PHE A 122 -5.91 -5.28 5.27
CA PHE A 122 -5.54 -4.08 6.04
C PHE A 122 -6.16 -4.12 7.44
N ALA A 123 -5.32 -4.30 8.46
CA ALA A 123 -5.74 -4.34 9.86
C ALA A 123 -6.14 -2.92 10.33
N GLY A 124 -7.34 -2.79 10.90
CA GLY A 124 -7.89 -1.49 11.34
C GLY A 124 -8.61 -0.70 10.23
N HIS A 125 -8.80 -1.28 9.05
CA HIS A 125 -9.57 -0.65 7.97
C HIS A 125 -11.07 -0.57 8.31
N PRO A 126 -11.76 0.57 8.10
CA PRO A 126 -13.16 0.75 8.51
C PRO A 126 -14.18 -0.08 7.71
N ASP A 127 -13.98 -0.24 6.39
CA ASP A 127 -14.86 -1.03 5.51
C ASP A 127 -14.07 -1.75 4.42
N LEU A 128 -13.47 -2.90 4.75
CA LEU A 128 -12.63 -3.65 3.80
C LEU A 128 -13.49 -4.65 3.01
N ARG A 129 -14.03 -4.18 1.88
CA ARG A 129 -14.78 -4.99 0.90
C ARG A 129 -14.29 -4.69 -0.51
N ARG A 130 -14.59 -5.58 -1.47
CA ARG A 130 -14.29 -5.39 -2.90
C ARG A 130 -14.77 -4.02 -3.39
N LEU A 131 -14.04 -3.46 -4.36
CA LEU A 131 -14.28 -2.09 -4.84
C LEU A 131 -14.72 -2.09 -6.30
N PHE A 132 -14.08 -2.90 -7.14
CA PHE A 132 -14.28 -2.96 -8.58
C PHE A 132 -14.92 -4.27 -9.04
N LEU A 133 -14.53 -5.38 -8.42
CA LEU A 133 -14.99 -6.71 -8.81
C LEU A 133 -16.36 -7.03 -8.23
N ASP A 134 -17.10 -7.86 -8.96
CA ASP A 134 -18.36 -8.43 -8.51
C ASP A 134 -18.16 -9.25 -7.22
N GLU A 135 -19.22 -9.35 -6.40
CA GLU A 135 -19.18 -10.12 -5.15
C GLU A 135 -18.87 -11.61 -5.39
N GLY A 136 -19.32 -12.16 -6.52
CA GLY A 136 -19.04 -13.54 -6.93
C GLY A 136 -17.66 -13.75 -7.56
N PHE A 137 -16.83 -12.71 -7.68
CA PHE A 137 -15.52 -12.83 -8.32
C PHE A 137 -14.55 -13.65 -7.46
N GLU A 138 -13.92 -14.66 -8.04
CA GLU A 138 -12.96 -15.52 -7.36
C GLU A 138 -11.51 -15.10 -7.65
N GLY A 139 -10.73 -14.83 -6.61
CA GLY A 139 -9.32 -14.45 -6.76
C GLY A 139 -9.07 -12.95 -6.97
N HIS A 140 -7.90 -12.64 -7.52
CA HIS A 140 -7.26 -11.32 -7.51
C HIS A 140 -6.53 -11.04 -8.85
N PRO A 141 -7.12 -10.24 -9.76
CA PRO A 141 -6.68 -10.12 -11.15
C PRO A 141 -5.26 -9.62 -11.39
N LEU A 142 -4.72 -8.78 -10.51
CA LEU A 142 -3.39 -8.18 -10.72
C LEU A 142 -2.25 -9.05 -10.18
N ARG A 143 -2.56 -10.21 -9.60
CA ARG A 143 -1.56 -11.20 -9.25
C ARG A 143 -1.05 -11.94 -10.49
N LYS A 144 0.23 -12.27 -10.52
CA LYS A 144 0.90 -12.90 -11.67
C LYS A 144 0.49 -14.36 -11.91
N ASP A 145 -0.10 -15.01 -10.91
CA ASP A 145 -0.71 -16.35 -11.03
C ASP A 145 -2.13 -16.31 -11.59
N PHE A 146 -2.76 -15.13 -11.69
CA PHE A 146 -4.10 -15.01 -12.27
C PHE A 146 -4.05 -15.12 -13.81
N PRO A 147 -4.88 -15.99 -14.43
CA PRO A 147 -4.86 -16.18 -15.87
C PRO A 147 -5.37 -14.94 -16.62
N LEU A 148 -4.59 -14.45 -17.59
CA LEU A 148 -4.90 -13.23 -18.36
C LEU A 148 -6.28 -13.27 -19.07
N ARG A 149 -6.69 -14.46 -19.53
CA ARG A 149 -8.00 -14.69 -20.17
C ARG A 149 -8.96 -15.49 -19.28
N GLY A 150 -8.77 -15.46 -17.97
CA GLY A 150 -9.66 -16.10 -17.01
C GLY A 150 -11.05 -15.50 -17.08
N ARG A 151 -11.94 -16.09 -17.88
CA ARG A 151 -13.37 -15.76 -17.85
C ARG A 151 -13.98 -16.36 -16.59
N GLN A 152 -14.61 -15.52 -15.80
CA GLN A 152 -15.49 -15.97 -14.72
C GLN A 152 -16.93 -16.01 -15.21
N PRO A 153 -17.75 -16.92 -14.66
CA PRO A 153 -19.18 -16.96 -14.99
C PRO A 153 -19.81 -15.60 -14.66
N LEU A 154 -20.74 -15.17 -15.52
CA LEU A 154 -21.50 -13.95 -15.28
C LEU A 154 -22.34 -14.12 -13.99
N PRO A 155 -22.54 -13.04 -13.22
CA PRO A 155 -23.43 -13.09 -12.06
C PRO A 155 -24.81 -13.60 -12.49
N SER A 156 -25.41 -14.48 -11.70
CA SER A 156 -26.69 -15.14 -12.01
C SER A 156 -27.85 -14.15 -12.28
N ASN A 157 -27.71 -12.89 -11.84
CA ASN A 157 -28.66 -11.81 -12.05
C ASN A 157 -28.49 -11.02 -13.37
N SER A 158 -27.50 -11.33 -14.21
CA SER A 158 -27.44 -10.78 -15.55
C SER A 158 -28.58 -11.40 -16.37
N LYS A 159 -29.63 -10.62 -16.65
CA LYS A 159 -30.74 -11.04 -17.52
C LYS A 159 -30.15 -11.70 -18.76
N GLN A 160 -30.45 -12.98 -18.95
CA GLN A 160 -30.13 -13.68 -20.19
C GLN A 160 -31.01 -13.06 -21.28
N GLU A 161 -30.48 -12.09 -22.03
CA GLU A 161 -31.09 -11.71 -23.30
C GLU A 161 -31.04 -12.95 -24.19
N THR A 162 -32.19 -13.59 -24.30
CA THR A 162 -32.39 -14.78 -25.12
C THR A 162 -32.51 -14.30 -26.58
N PRO A 163 -31.84 -14.96 -27.54
CA PRO A 163 -31.83 -14.53 -28.94
C PRO A 163 -33.20 -14.59 -29.63
#